data_AF-A0A494Y8S1-F1
#
_entry.id   AF-A0A494Y8S1-F1
#
_cell.length_a   1.000
_cell.length_b   1.000
_cell.length_c   1.000
_cell.angle_alpha   90.00
_cell.angle_beta   90.00
_cell.angle_gamma   90.00
#
_symmetry.space_group_name_H-M   'P 1'
#
loop_
_entity.id
_entity.type
_entity.pdbx_description
1 polymer ?
#
loop_
_entity_poly.entity_id
_entity_poly.type
_entity_poly.pdbx_seq_one_letter_code
_entity_poly.pdbx_strand_id
1 'polypeptide(L)'
;MQRHPEPETLMKWRTPRACAAAAIACLAYIGGVGLAYGQASTPTVRWQLDVIENGVTVDTFKADTPLEQTQTQSREHEVVHAVGCAQVPQARASLSRSIAVTPSSVDERGVSFAIDATETLEDPASQHTSEGCTLPPQPRVVHATHPALIVGKTNWTDWTVVAHDPTLVYRLQASVLPAADDEGTRPAASSADAGSATESGSK
;
A
#
# COMPACT_ATOMS: atom_id res chain seq x y z
N MET A 1 40.90 -31.71 33.04
CA MET A 1 41.35 -30.31 33.13
C MET A 1 40.35 -29.43 32.40
N GLN A 2 39.87 -28.42 33.15
CA GLN A 2 39.11 -27.21 32.85
C GLN A 2 38.41 -26.99 31.48
N ARG A 3 37.12 -26.63 31.60
CA ARG A 3 36.31 -25.84 30.65
C ARG A 3 36.89 -24.43 30.48
N HIS A 4 36.77 -23.84 29.30
CA HIS A 4 36.02 -22.58 29.11
C HIS A 4 35.91 -22.18 27.60
N PRO A 5 34.74 -21.67 27.16
CA PRO A 5 34.50 -21.10 25.82
C PRO A 5 34.91 -19.62 25.69
N GLU A 6 35.18 -19.18 24.46
CA GLU A 6 35.39 -17.78 24.08
C GLU A 6 34.09 -16.95 24.12
N PRO A 7 34.11 -15.71 24.63
CA PRO A 7 32.94 -14.87 24.80
C PRO A 7 32.64 -13.90 23.64
N GLU A 8 31.34 -13.63 23.50
CA GLU A 8 30.70 -12.63 22.64
C GLU A 8 31.28 -11.21 22.81
N THR A 9 31.48 -10.53 21.68
CA THR A 9 31.93 -9.13 21.62
C THR A 9 30.72 -8.19 21.71
N LEU A 10 30.38 -7.81 22.94
CA LEU A 10 29.40 -6.77 23.27
C LEU A 10 30.04 -5.38 23.11
N MET A 11 29.80 -4.73 21.97
CA MET A 11 30.22 -3.35 21.70
C MET A 11 29.37 -2.36 22.51
N LYS A 12 29.86 -2.02 23.71
CA LYS A 12 29.40 -0.90 24.53
C LYS A 12 29.96 0.41 23.98
N TRP A 13 29.10 1.23 23.39
CA TRP A 13 29.44 2.63 23.10
C TRP A 13 29.35 3.45 24.39
N ARG A 14 30.50 4.00 24.81
CA ARG A 14 30.62 4.94 25.92
C ARG A 14 30.32 6.35 25.44
N THR A 15 29.42 7.02 26.15
CA THR A 15 29.21 8.47 26.14
C THR A 15 30.41 9.21 26.74
N PRO A 16 30.70 10.43 26.25
CA PRO A 16 31.21 11.48 27.11
C PRO A 16 30.34 12.74 27.12
N ARG A 17 29.83 13.01 28.32
CA ARG A 17 29.81 14.28 29.08
C ARG A 17 29.47 15.60 28.36
N ALA A 18 28.38 16.15 28.87
CA ALA A 18 27.96 17.55 28.88
C ALA A 18 29.11 18.58 28.88
N CYS A 19 28.98 19.57 27.99
CA CYS A 19 29.59 20.89 28.15
C CYS A 19 28.53 21.90 28.61
N ALA A 20 28.99 22.78 29.48
CA ALA A 20 28.23 23.68 30.32
C ALA A 20 27.58 24.87 29.57
N ALA A 21 26.66 25.49 30.31
CA ALA A 21 25.87 26.66 29.98
C ALA A 21 26.67 27.91 29.59
N ALA A 22 26.09 28.73 28.71
CA ALA A 22 26.34 30.16 28.64
C ALA A 22 25.03 30.87 28.29
N ALA A 23 24.54 31.69 29.21
CA ALA A 23 23.41 32.59 29.00
C ALA A 23 23.92 33.90 28.37
N ILE A 24 23.28 34.35 27.28
CA ILE A 24 23.38 35.72 26.79
C ILE A 24 21.95 36.17 26.46
N ALA A 25 21.45 37.14 27.22
CA ALA A 25 20.23 37.87 26.93
C ALA A 25 20.56 39.03 25.97
N CYS A 26 19.82 39.15 24.88
CA CYS A 26 19.73 40.36 24.06
C CYS A 26 18.27 40.64 23.70
N LEU A 27 17.90 41.91 23.91
CA LEU A 27 16.58 42.50 23.71
C LEU A 27 16.28 42.81 22.23
N ALA A 28 14.98 42.88 21.94
CA ALA A 28 14.29 43.67 20.92
C ALA A 28 13.96 43.03 19.54
N TYR A 29 12.64 43.02 19.29
CA TYR A 29 11.92 43.23 18.02
C TYR A 29 12.28 42.37 16.79
N ILE A 30 11.32 41.52 16.38
CA ILE A 30 10.62 41.53 15.09
C ILE A 30 9.40 40.61 15.23
N GLY A 31 8.21 41.11 14.85
CA GLY A 31 6.99 40.33 14.83
C GLY A 31 7.14 39.10 13.94
N GLY A 32 6.90 37.92 14.52
CA GLY A 32 6.90 36.68 13.79
C GLY A 32 5.75 36.69 12.78
N VAL A 33 6.08 36.89 11.51
CA VAL A 33 5.19 36.50 10.41
C VAL A 33 5.23 34.98 10.37
N GLY A 34 4.26 34.34 11.03
CA GLY A 34 4.05 32.92 10.88
C GLY A 34 3.72 32.63 9.42
N LEU A 35 4.64 31.99 8.69
CA LEU A 35 4.31 31.38 7.41
C LEU A 35 3.32 30.25 7.71
N ALA A 36 2.04 30.53 7.49
CA ALA A 36 1.03 29.50 7.36
C ALA A 36 1.38 28.70 6.10
N TYR A 37 2.09 27.58 6.28
CA TYR A 37 2.20 26.58 5.22
C TYR A 37 0.80 26.03 4.99
N GLY A 38 0.13 26.50 3.93
CA GLY A 38 -1.04 25.82 3.40
C GLY A 38 -0.65 24.38 3.12
N GLN A 39 -1.18 23.45 3.91
CA GLN A 39 -0.99 22.02 3.68
C GLN A 39 -1.75 21.70 2.40
N ALA A 40 -1.06 21.62 1.27
CA ALA A 40 -1.65 21.00 0.09
C ALA A 40 -1.88 19.53 0.45
N SER A 41 -3.15 19.12 0.56
CA SER A 41 -3.49 17.73 0.81
C SER A 41 -3.05 16.89 -0.38
N THR A 42 -2.23 15.87 -0.13
CA THR A 42 -1.83 14.93 -1.17
C THR A 42 -3.08 14.19 -1.68
N PRO A 43 -3.31 14.13 -2.99
CA PRO A 43 -4.44 13.38 -3.54
C PRO A 43 -4.42 11.92 -3.07
N THR A 44 -5.59 11.39 -2.77
CA THR A 44 -5.77 9.98 -2.41
C THR A 44 -6.29 9.20 -3.61
N VAL A 45 -5.68 8.05 -3.89
CA VAL A 45 -6.09 7.15 -4.96
C VAL A 45 -6.79 5.94 -4.36
N ARG A 46 -8.05 5.74 -4.73
CA ARG A 46 -8.76 4.48 -4.50
C ARG A 46 -8.39 3.50 -5.59
N TRP A 47 -7.96 2.30 -5.22
CA TRP A 47 -7.59 1.27 -6.18
C TRP A 47 -8.14 -0.10 -5.77
N GLN A 48 -8.29 -0.95 -6.79
CA GLN A 48 -8.60 -2.38 -6.64
C GLN A 48 -7.68 -3.17 -7.56
N LEU A 49 -7.02 -4.17 -6.99
CA LEU A 49 -6.20 -5.15 -7.70
C LEU A 49 -6.86 -6.53 -7.56
N ASP A 50 -7.28 -7.09 -8.68
CA ASP A 50 -7.71 -8.48 -8.78
C ASP A 50 -6.53 -9.34 -9.20
N VAL A 51 -6.36 -10.46 -8.51
CA VAL A 51 -5.37 -11.47 -8.88
C VAL A 51 -6.08 -12.58 -9.63
N ILE A 52 -5.66 -12.78 -10.87
CA ILE A 52 -6.25 -13.72 -11.79
C ILE A 52 -5.25 -14.85 -12.02
N GLU A 53 -5.58 -16.05 -11.58
CA GLU A 53 -4.81 -17.26 -11.79
C GLU A 53 -5.52 -18.16 -12.80
N ASN A 54 -4.85 -18.49 -13.90
CA ASN A 54 -5.40 -19.29 -15.01
C ASN A 54 -6.77 -18.79 -15.52
N GLY A 55 -6.97 -17.47 -15.52
CA GLY A 55 -8.21 -16.82 -15.97
C GLY A 55 -9.31 -16.70 -14.91
N VAL A 56 -9.09 -17.16 -13.69
CA VAL A 56 -10.04 -17.08 -12.58
C VAL A 56 -9.53 -16.08 -11.54
N THR A 57 -10.39 -15.16 -11.10
CA THR A 57 -10.06 -14.28 -9.97
C THR A 57 -9.98 -15.09 -8.68
N VAL A 58 -8.79 -15.17 -8.10
CA VAL A 58 -8.52 -15.93 -6.86
C VAL A 58 -8.37 -15.02 -5.64
N ASP A 59 -8.09 -13.74 -5.86
CA ASP A 59 -7.95 -12.74 -4.80
C ASP A 59 -8.37 -11.35 -5.27
N THR A 60 -8.72 -10.50 -4.31
CA THR A 60 -8.93 -9.07 -4.53
C THR A 60 -8.34 -8.26 -3.37
N PHE A 61 -7.55 -7.25 -3.72
CA PHE A 61 -6.97 -6.26 -2.82
C PHE A 61 -7.55 -4.88 -3.13
N LYS A 62 -7.84 -4.09 -2.09
CA LYS A 62 -8.36 -2.73 -2.23
C LYS A 62 -7.76 -1.83 -1.18
N ALA A 63 -7.51 -0.57 -1.52
CA ALA A 63 -7.21 0.46 -0.54
C ALA A 63 -7.46 1.86 -1.12
N ASP A 64 -7.52 2.83 -0.21
CA ASP A 64 -7.38 4.25 -0.53
C ASP A 64 -5.98 4.66 -0.07
N THR A 65 -5.09 5.00 -1.01
CA THR A 65 -3.67 5.26 -0.74
C THR A 65 -3.30 6.66 -1.23
N PRO A 66 -2.76 7.55 -0.38
CA PRO A 66 -2.23 8.83 -0.82
C PRO A 66 -1.14 8.67 -1.88
N LEU A 67 -1.00 9.63 -2.80
CA LEU A 67 0.10 9.62 -3.75
C LEU A 67 1.46 9.56 -3.06
N GLU A 68 2.40 8.85 -3.70
CA GLU A 68 3.76 8.60 -3.23
C GLU A 68 3.84 7.86 -1.89
N GLN A 69 2.73 7.22 -1.45
CA GLN A 69 2.70 6.33 -0.30
C GLN A 69 2.50 4.88 -0.74
N THR A 70 3.12 3.95 -0.03
CA THR A 70 3.03 2.52 -0.32
C THR A 70 2.03 1.86 0.62
N GLN A 71 1.09 1.10 0.06
CA GLN A 71 0.24 0.19 0.82
C GLN A 71 0.65 -1.25 0.55
N THR A 72 1.05 -1.97 1.60
CA THR A 72 1.35 -3.40 1.53
C THR A 72 0.18 -4.22 2.06
N GLN A 73 -0.16 -5.30 1.37
CA GLN A 73 -1.16 -6.28 1.80
C GLN A 73 -0.65 -7.70 1.53
N SER A 74 -0.98 -8.63 2.43
CA SER A 74 -0.59 -10.03 2.28
C SER A 74 -1.79 -10.97 2.50
N ARG A 75 -1.71 -12.16 1.92
CA ARG A 75 -2.65 -13.28 2.05
C ARG A 75 -1.89 -14.59 2.14
N GLU A 76 -2.45 -15.55 2.86
CA GLU A 76 -2.02 -16.94 2.87
C GLU A 76 -3.18 -17.83 2.44
N HIS A 77 -2.87 -18.88 1.70
CA HIS A 77 -3.82 -19.88 1.22
C HIS A 77 -3.27 -21.27 1.45
N GLU A 78 -4.09 -22.17 1.99
CA GLU A 78 -3.75 -23.57 2.08
C GLU A 78 -4.35 -24.32 0.89
N VAL A 79 -3.53 -25.15 0.24
CA VAL A 79 -3.98 -26.05 -0.83
C VAL A 79 -3.71 -27.49 -0.41
N VAL A 80 -4.61 -28.39 -0.82
CA VAL A 80 -4.56 -29.81 -0.46
C VAL A 80 -4.52 -30.65 -1.73
N HIS A 81 -3.53 -31.55 -1.79
CA HIS A 81 -3.31 -32.45 -2.91
C HIS A 81 -3.50 -33.91 -2.53
N ALA A 82 -4.13 -34.64 -3.43
CA ALA A 82 -4.15 -36.10 -3.43
C ALA A 82 -2.78 -36.62 -3.86
N VAL A 83 -2.15 -37.45 -3.03
CA VAL A 83 -0.79 -37.94 -3.25
C VAL A 83 -0.64 -39.42 -2.91
N GLY A 84 0.46 -40.01 -3.36
CA GLY A 84 0.76 -41.43 -3.22
C GLY A 84 -0.05 -42.30 -4.19
N CYS A 85 0.22 -43.60 -4.18
CA CYS A 85 -0.38 -44.54 -5.13
C CYS A 85 -1.91 -44.66 -4.94
N ALA A 86 -2.39 -44.42 -3.72
CA ALA A 86 -3.81 -44.44 -3.37
C ALA A 86 -4.53 -43.08 -3.56
N GLN A 87 -3.82 -42.04 -4.01
CA GLN A 87 -4.37 -40.69 -4.26
C GLN A 87 -5.17 -40.13 -3.07
N VAL A 88 -4.59 -40.22 -1.88
CA VAL A 88 -5.24 -39.74 -0.64
C VAL A 88 -4.92 -38.26 -0.46
N PRO A 89 -5.90 -37.39 -0.12
CA PRO A 89 -5.72 -35.95 0.06
C PRO A 89 -5.02 -35.63 1.38
N GLN A 90 -3.70 -35.76 1.39
CA GLN A 90 -2.88 -35.67 2.61
C GLN A 90 -1.71 -34.69 2.50
N ALA A 91 -1.35 -34.26 1.29
CA ALA A 91 -0.34 -33.24 1.12
C ALA A 91 -0.97 -31.85 1.24
N ARG A 92 -0.42 -31.03 2.12
CA ARG A 92 -0.84 -29.65 2.35
C ARG A 92 0.32 -28.73 1.99
N ALA A 93 0.05 -27.66 1.26
CA ALA A 93 1.02 -26.60 1.04
C ALA A 93 0.41 -25.26 1.47
N SER A 94 1.24 -24.43 2.10
CA SER A 94 0.89 -23.04 2.39
C SER A 94 1.50 -22.15 1.33
N LEU A 95 0.64 -21.47 0.59
CA LEU A 95 0.96 -20.48 -0.41
C LEU A 95 0.76 -19.10 0.21
N SER A 96 1.58 -18.15 -0.20
CA SER A 96 1.55 -16.80 0.34
C SER A 96 1.69 -15.79 -0.78
N ARG A 97 1.08 -14.64 -0.56
CA ARG A 97 1.08 -13.51 -1.48
C ARG A 97 1.32 -12.26 -0.68
N SER A 98 2.23 -11.42 -1.14
CA SER A 98 2.48 -10.10 -0.56
C SER A 98 2.65 -9.10 -1.69
N ILE A 99 1.85 -8.04 -1.66
CA ILE A 99 1.80 -7.02 -2.70
C ILE A 99 1.95 -5.66 -2.04
N ALA A 100 2.89 -4.86 -2.54
CA ALA A 100 3.05 -3.46 -2.22
C ALA A 100 2.63 -2.62 -3.43
N VAL A 101 1.69 -1.71 -3.24
CA VAL A 101 1.15 -0.83 -4.28
C VAL A 101 1.42 0.62 -3.90
N THR A 102 2.05 1.36 -4.81
CA THR A 102 2.38 2.78 -4.64
C THR A 102 1.84 3.57 -5.83
N PRO A 103 0.75 4.35 -5.69
CA PRO A 103 0.38 5.31 -6.71
C PRO A 103 1.41 6.45 -6.71
N SER A 104 2.19 6.58 -7.78
CA SER A 104 3.28 7.55 -7.90
C SER A 104 2.76 8.89 -8.44
N SER A 105 2.25 8.91 -9.67
CA SER A 105 1.78 10.14 -10.31
C SER A 105 0.38 10.02 -10.88
N VAL A 106 -0.26 11.18 -11.10
CA VAL A 106 -1.54 11.30 -11.81
C VAL A 106 -1.35 12.29 -12.94
N ASP A 107 -1.75 11.90 -14.16
CA ASP A 107 -1.75 12.76 -15.33
C ASP A 107 -3.03 12.57 -16.17
N GLU A 108 -3.02 13.06 -17.40
CA GLU A 108 -4.14 12.95 -18.33
C GLU A 108 -4.44 11.48 -18.72
N ARG A 109 -3.42 10.61 -18.75
CA ARG A 109 -3.52 9.20 -19.13
C ARG A 109 -4.13 8.37 -17.99
N GLY A 110 -3.89 8.76 -16.75
CA GLY A 110 -4.41 8.08 -15.57
C GLY A 110 -3.49 8.16 -14.36
N VAL A 111 -3.46 7.09 -13.57
CA VAL A 111 -2.58 6.97 -12.40
C VAL A 111 -1.43 6.02 -12.72
N SER A 112 -0.20 6.43 -12.45
CA SER A 112 0.98 5.58 -12.53
C SER A 112 1.19 4.85 -11.20
N PHE A 113 1.41 3.54 -11.24
CA PHE A 113 1.67 2.72 -10.05
C PHE A 113 3.06 2.06 -10.12
N ALA A 114 3.79 2.14 -9.01
CA ALA A 114 4.85 1.17 -8.73
C ALA A 114 4.23 0.01 -7.93
N ILE A 115 4.50 -1.22 -8.36
CA ILE A 115 3.96 -2.43 -7.73
C ILE A 115 5.11 -3.41 -7.51
N ASP A 116 5.26 -3.89 -6.29
CA ASP A 116 6.17 -4.98 -5.93
C ASP A 116 5.35 -6.15 -5.40
N ALA A 117 5.65 -7.35 -5.89
CA ALA A 117 4.94 -8.56 -5.57
C ALA A 117 5.91 -9.68 -5.19
N THR A 118 5.56 -10.41 -4.15
CA THR A 118 6.17 -11.68 -3.78
C THR A 118 5.08 -12.72 -3.66
N GLU A 119 5.22 -13.79 -4.43
CA GLU A 119 4.27 -14.88 -4.54
C GLU A 119 4.97 -16.19 -4.19
N THR A 120 4.33 -17.03 -3.39
CA THR A 120 4.67 -18.44 -3.25
C THR A 120 3.63 -19.23 -4.02
N LEU A 121 4.01 -19.79 -5.15
CA LEU A 121 3.13 -20.54 -6.06
C LEU A 121 3.54 -22.01 -6.09
N GLU A 122 2.63 -22.89 -6.46
CA GLU A 122 2.99 -24.28 -6.73
C GLU A 122 3.53 -24.43 -8.15
N ASP A 123 4.59 -25.23 -8.29
CA ASP A 123 4.97 -25.80 -9.57
C ASP A 123 3.97 -26.92 -9.94
N PRO A 124 3.18 -26.76 -11.02
CA PRO A 124 2.19 -27.73 -11.42
C PRO A 124 2.79 -29.00 -12.03
N ALA A 125 4.11 -29.06 -12.23
CA ALA A 125 4.78 -30.26 -12.71
C ALA A 125 4.53 -31.43 -11.74
N SER A 126 3.71 -32.39 -12.18
CA SER A 126 3.41 -33.59 -11.41
C SER A 126 4.69 -34.40 -11.24
N GLN A 127 5.16 -34.51 -9.98
CA GLN A 127 6.30 -35.34 -9.63
C GLN A 127 5.83 -36.74 -9.26
N HIS A 128 6.63 -37.75 -9.58
CA HIS A 128 6.30 -39.15 -9.31
C HIS A 128 7.51 -39.87 -8.71
N THR A 129 7.26 -40.88 -7.87
CA THR A 129 8.29 -41.81 -7.41
C THR A 129 8.73 -42.75 -8.54
N SER A 130 9.79 -43.55 -8.32
CA SER A 130 10.22 -44.60 -9.25
C SER A 130 9.14 -45.64 -9.56
N GLU A 131 8.21 -45.85 -8.63
CA GLU A 131 7.06 -46.75 -8.76
C GLU A 131 5.85 -46.07 -9.44
N GLY A 132 5.98 -44.80 -9.82
CA GLY A 132 4.95 -44.03 -10.52
C GLY A 132 3.94 -43.33 -9.63
N CYS A 133 4.13 -43.31 -8.31
CA CYS A 133 3.16 -42.72 -7.38
C CYS A 133 3.32 -41.19 -7.30
N THR A 134 2.20 -40.46 -7.35
CA THR A 134 2.19 -38.98 -7.33
C THR A 134 2.81 -38.41 -6.05
N LEU A 135 3.68 -37.43 -6.22
CA LEU A 135 4.28 -36.64 -5.16
C LEU A 135 3.59 -35.26 -5.08
N PRO A 136 3.63 -34.60 -3.91
CA PRO A 136 3.12 -33.24 -3.77
C PRO A 136 3.80 -32.27 -4.74
N PRO A 137 3.05 -31.33 -5.34
CA PRO A 137 3.63 -30.15 -5.99
C PRO A 137 4.63 -29.44 -5.08
N GLN A 138 5.70 -28.90 -5.66
CA GLN A 138 6.70 -28.16 -4.91
C GLN A 138 6.42 -26.65 -4.98
N PRO A 139 6.45 -25.92 -3.85
CA PRO A 139 6.35 -24.46 -3.88
C PRO A 139 7.57 -23.82 -4.54
N ARG A 140 7.35 -22.70 -5.21
CA ARG A 140 8.39 -21.78 -5.69
C ARG A 140 8.04 -20.35 -5.34
N VAL A 141 9.06 -19.53 -5.13
CA VAL A 141 8.89 -18.10 -4.87
C VAL A 141 9.12 -17.29 -6.14
N VAL A 142 8.21 -16.39 -6.45
CA VAL A 142 8.32 -15.43 -7.56
C VAL A 142 8.35 -14.03 -6.97
N HIS A 143 9.33 -13.24 -7.42
CA HIS A 143 9.39 -11.80 -7.17
C HIS A 143 9.16 -11.07 -8.48
N ALA A 144 8.26 -10.09 -8.48
CA ALA A 144 7.94 -9.30 -9.66
C ALA A 144 7.74 -7.84 -9.29
N THR A 145 8.22 -6.95 -10.15
CA THR A 145 8.12 -5.50 -9.97
C THR A 145 7.63 -4.86 -11.26
N HIS A 146 6.70 -3.92 -11.15
CA HIS A 146 6.33 -3.02 -12.23
C HIS A 146 6.53 -1.57 -11.77
N PRO A 147 7.50 -0.82 -12.31
CA PRO A 147 7.89 0.48 -11.76
C PRO A 147 6.91 1.63 -12.08
N ALA A 148 6.14 1.54 -13.17
CA ALA A 148 5.25 2.61 -13.62
C ALA A 148 4.07 2.08 -14.46
N LEU A 149 3.19 1.27 -13.87
CA LEU A 149 2.00 0.75 -14.54
C LEU A 149 0.98 1.88 -14.69
N ILE A 150 0.63 2.24 -15.92
CA ILE A 150 -0.37 3.28 -16.17
C ILE A 150 -1.76 2.66 -16.15
N VAL A 151 -2.58 3.10 -15.19
CA VAL A 151 -3.97 2.66 -15.00
C VAL A 151 -4.91 3.77 -15.42
N GLY A 152 -5.76 3.49 -16.41
CA GLY A 152 -6.75 4.45 -16.90
C GLY A 152 -7.81 4.76 -15.84
N LYS A 153 -8.41 5.95 -15.92
CA LYS A 153 -9.34 6.48 -14.90
C LYS A 153 -10.62 5.64 -14.68
N THR A 154 -11.01 4.82 -15.67
CA THR A 154 -12.26 4.05 -15.64
C THR A 154 -12.11 2.62 -16.17
N ASN A 155 -10.88 2.20 -16.50
CA ASN A 155 -10.62 0.93 -17.17
C ASN A 155 -9.69 0.07 -16.32
N TRP A 156 -9.86 -1.23 -16.45
CA TRP A 156 -8.91 -2.21 -15.95
C TRP A 156 -7.65 -2.21 -16.81
N THR A 157 -6.50 -2.31 -16.15
CA THR A 157 -5.19 -2.55 -16.77
C THR A 157 -4.65 -3.89 -16.26
N ASP A 158 -4.20 -4.73 -17.19
CA ASP A 158 -3.63 -6.03 -16.88
C ASP A 158 -2.10 -5.98 -16.88
N TRP A 159 -1.48 -6.65 -15.91
CA TRP A 159 -0.06 -6.91 -15.84
C TRP A 159 0.18 -8.40 -15.60
N THR A 160 0.83 -9.07 -16.55
CA THR A 160 1.23 -10.47 -16.40
C THR A 160 2.44 -10.58 -15.48
N VAL A 161 2.26 -11.25 -14.34
CA VAL A 161 3.29 -11.52 -13.32
C VAL A 161 4.01 -12.83 -13.64
N VAL A 162 3.24 -13.87 -13.97
CA VAL A 162 3.76 -15.18 -14.38
C VAL A 162 3.05 -15.61 -15.67
N ALA A 163 3.80 -15.99 -16.69
CA ALA A 163 3.23 -16.29 -18.00
C ALA A 163 2.64 -17.70 -18.12
N HIS A 164 3.07 -18.66 -17.28
CA HIS A 164 2.61 -20.04 -17.31
C HIS A 164 2.88 -20.74 -15.98
N ASP A 165 2.12 -21.82 -15.74
CA ASP A 165 2.35 -22.80 -14.69
C ASP A 165 2.39 -22.27 -13.23
N PRO A 166 1.39 -21.52 -12.73
CA PRO A 166 0.19 -21.06 -13.43
C PRO A 166 0.40 -19.72 -14.13
N THR A 167 -0.51 -19.38 -15.05
CA THR A 167 -0.58 -18.00 -15.55
C THR A 167 -1.13 -17.12 -14.43
N LEU A 168 -0.39 -16.08 -14.04
CA LEU A 168 -0.77 -15.13 -13.00
C LEU A 168 -0.81 -13.72 -13.60
N VAL A 169 -1.98 -13.09 -13.56
CA VAL A 169 -2.21 -11.73 -14.04
C VAL A 169 -2.76 -10.89 -12.90
N TYR A 170 -2.18 -9.72 -12.70
CA TYR A 170 -2.76 -8.69 -11.85
C TYR A 170 -3.55 -7.74 -12.72
N ARG A 171 -4.82 -7.54 -12.35
CA ARG A 171 -5.73 -6.63 -13.02
C ARG A 171 -6.03 -5.48 -12.08
N LEU A 172 -5.65 -4.27 -12.45
CA LEU A 172 -5.70 -3.08 -11.59
C LEU A 172 -6.64 -2.02 -12.18
N GLN A 173 -7.50 -1.45 -11.35
CA GLN A 173 -8.27 -0.24 -11.66
C GLN A 173 -8.09 0.79 -10.54
N ALA A 174 -8.23 2.06 -10.87
CA ALA A 174 -8.06 3.13 -9.91
C ALA A 174 -8.90 4.37 -10.23
N SER A 175 -9.21 5.13 -9.19
CA SER A 175 -9.87 6.44 -9.26
C SER A 175 -9.26 7.38 -8.23
N VAL A 176 -8.99 8.62 -8.63
CA VAL A 176 -8.54 9.67 -7.70
C VAL A 176 -9.75 10.18 -6.92
N LEU A 177 -9.65 10.19 -5.60
CA LEU A 177 -10.69 10.74 -4.73
C LEU A 177 -10.57 12.27 -4.71
N PRO A 178 -11.69 13.01 -4.64
CA PRO A 178 -11.63 14.44 -4.41
C PRO A 178 -10.86 14.71 -3.11
N ALA A 179 -10.06 15.78 -3.10
CA ALA A 179 -9.56 16.31 -1.84
C ALA A 179 -10.78 16.57 -0.95
N ALA A 180 -10.68 16.20 0.33
CA ALA A 180 -11.70 16.63 1.28
C ALA A 180 -11.63 18.16 1.33
N ASP A 181 -12.50 18.82 0.57
CA ASP A 181 -12.67 20.26 0.66
C ASP A 181 -13.09 20.56 2.10
N ASP A 182 -12.38 21.49 2.74
CA ASP A 182 -12.70 22.01 4.06
C ASP A 182 -14.04 22.77 3.96
N GLU A 183 -15.16 22.04 4.01
CA GLU A 183 -16.51 22.60 3.98
C GLU A 183 -16.76 23.34 5.30
N GLY A 184 -16.36 24.61 5.37
CA GLY A 184 -16.49 25.38 6.59
C GLY A 184 -16.09 26.86 6.60
N THR A 185 -15.78 27.53 5.48
CA THR A 185 -15.74 29.00 5.47
C THR A 185 -16.94 29.55 4.73
N ARG A 186 -18.03 29.77 5.47
CA ARG A 186 -19.14 30.63 5.04
C ARG A 186 -18.64 32.09 5.16
N PRO A 187 -18.49 32.86 4.06
CA PRO A 187 -18.12 34.26 4.20
C PRO A 187 -19.25 35.04 4.88
N ALA A 188 -18.88 35.75 5.94
CA ALA A 188 -19.67 36.81 6.53
C ALA A 188 -19.64 38.04 5.61
N ALA A 189 -20.80 38.42 5.09
CA ALA A 189 -21.12 39.74 4.54
C ALA A 189 -22.66 39.81 4.47
N SER A 190 -23.38 40.89 4.82
CA SER A 190 -23.03 42.26 5.14
C SER A 190 -24.19 42.84 5.93
N SER A 191 -23.90 43.58 6.99
CA SER A 191 -24.78 44.55 7.61
C SER A 191 -25.10 45.72 6.67
N ALA A 192 -26.24 46.36 6.95
CA ALA A 192 -26.69 47.70 6.53
C ALA A 192 -27.43 47.84 5.18
N ASP A 193 -28.74 48.08 5.26
CA ASP A 193 -29.27 49.41 4.92
C ASP A 193 -30.55 49.71 5.73
N ALA A 194 -30.64 50.92 6.25
CA ALA A 194 -31.75 51.46 7.01
C ALA A 194 -32.57 52.38 6.10
N GLY A 195 -33.87 52.10 5.95
CA GLY A 195 -34.81 52.97 5.23
C GLY A 195 -36.18 52.95 5.87
N SER A 196 -36.52 54.02 6.58
CA SER A 196 -37.85 54.31 7.14
C SER A 196 -38.87 54.66 6.05
N ALA A 197 -40.12 54.22 6.19
CA ALA A 197 -41.29 55.05 5.87
C ALA A 197 -42.58 54.47 6.48
N THR A 198 -43.35 55.39 7.04
CA THR A 198 -44.65 55.34 7.71
C THR A 198 -45.82 54.86 6.84
N GLU A 199 -46.78 54.13 7.42
CA GLU A 199 -48.19 54.26 7.02
C GLU A 199 -49.12 54.25 8.25
N SER A 200 -50.04 55.21 8.20
CA SER A 200 -51.03 55.64 9.17
C SER A 200 -52.31 54.81 9.06
N GLY A 201 -53.05 54.58 10.16
CA GLY A 201 -54.45 54.18 10.02
C GLY A 201 -55.14 53.55 11.24
N SER A 202 -55.81 54.41 12.02
CA SER A 202 -57.10 54.18 12.71
C SER A 202 -57.38 52.89 13.50
N LYS A 203 -57.61 53.02 14.81
CA LYS A 203 -58.92 53.33 15.41
C LYS A 203 -58.79 53.64 16.89
#